data_AF-H1PMN9-F1
#
_entry.id   AF-H1PMN9-F1
#
_cell.length_a   1.000
_cell.length_b   1.000
_cell.length_c   1.000
_cell.angle_alpha   90.00
_cell.angle_beta   90.00
_cell.angle_gamma   90.00
#
_symmetry.space_group_name_H-M   'P 1'
#
loop_
_entity.id
_entity.type
_entity.pdbx_description
1 polymer ?
#
loop_
_entity_poly.entity_id
_entity_poly.type
_entity_poly.pdbx_seq_one_letter_code
_entity_poly.pdbx_strand_id
1 'polypeptide(L)'
;MPEPHDFLSTTQKDGTEFQAKEIYTETWEWLKEVGVSQKVPTPLIERYTMCAARWIQCEELTSKFHKSDQTDVYGYNLWDM
;
A
#
# COMPACT_ATOMS: atom_id res chain seq x y z
N MET A 1 0.87 -19.73 7.47
CA MET A 1 0.88 -18.31 7.83
C MET A 1 -0.05 -18.09 9.00
N PRO A 2 0.33 -17.31 10.03
CA PRO A 2 -0.61 -16.86 11.06
C PRO A 2 -1.74 -16.07 10.42
N GLU A 3 -2.96 -16.19 10.96
CA GLU A 3 -4.10 -15.43 10.48
C GLU A 3 -3.82 -13.92 10.63
N PRO A 4 -3.90 -13.13 9.54
CA PRO A 4 -3.72 -11.69 9.60
C PRO A 4 -4.90 -11.03 10.31
N HIS A 5 -4.65 -9.96 11.06
CA HIS A 5 -5.74 -9.17 11.63
C HIS A 5 -6.64 -8.53 10.55
N ASP A 6 -7.94 -8.43 10.83
CA ASP A 6 -8.97 -7.91 9.91
C ASP A 6 -8.66 -6.51 9.34
N PHE A 7 -7.97 -5.66 10.12
CA PHE A 7 -7.64 -4.31 9.67
C PHE A 7 -6.72 -4.27 8.45
N LEU A 8 -5.99 -5.36 8.17
CA LEU A 8 -5.15 -5.51 6.97
C LEU A 8 -5.97 -5.67 5.69
N SER A 9 -7.25 -6.03 5.82
CA SER A 9 -8.18 -6.29 4.70
C SER A 9 -9.33 -5.28 4.65
N THR A 10 -9.26 -4.18 5.42
CA THR A 10 -10.36 -3.22 5.52
C THR A 10 -10.62 -2.54 4.18
N THR A 11 -11.87 -2.51 3.73
CA THR A 11 -12.29 -1.76 2.54
C THR A 11 -12.05 -0.27 2.72
N GLN A 12 -11.42 0.36 1.73
CA GLN A 12 -11.17 1.79 1.73
C GLN A 12 -12.44 2.59 1.43
N LYS A 13 -12.41 3.91 1.67
CA LYS A 13 -13.56 4.80 1.43
C LYS A 13 -14.03 4.79 -0.03
N ASP A 14 -13.14 4.53 -0.97
CA ASP A 14 -13.41 4.45 -2.40
C ASP A 14 -13.86 3.05 -2.86
N GLY A 15 -14.04 2.10 -1.93
CA GLY A 15 -14.47 0.74 -2.21
C GLY A 15 -13.35 -0.22 -2.61
N THR A 16 -12.09 0.24 -2.70
CA THR A 16 -10.95 -0.63 -3.01
C THR A 16 -10.55 -1.47 -1.81
N GLU A 17 -10.03 -2.68 -2.05
CA GLU A 17 -9.43 -3.47 -0.99
C GLU A 17 -8.07 -2.90 -0.60
N PHE A 18 -7.78 -2.91 0.70
CA PHE A 18 -6.51 -2.40 1.19
C PHE A 18 -5.39 -3.42 0.93
N GLN A 19 -4.36 -3.00 0.17
CA GLN A 19 -3.24 -3.83 -0.28
C GLN A 19 -2.42 -4.50 0.84
N ALA A 20 -2.59 -4.10 2.10
CA ALA A 20 -1.80 -4.61 3.21
C ALA A 20 -1.91 -6.14 3.41
N LYS A 21 -3.06 -6.75 3.07
CA LYS A 21 -3.26 -8.20 3.14
C LYS A 21 -2.40 -8.97 2.13
N GLU A 22 -2.29 -8.45 0.90
CA GLU A 22 -1.51 -9.06 -0.17
C GLU A 22 -0.02 -9.01 0.19
N ILE A 23 0.46 -7.82 0.60
CA ILE A 23 1.84 -7.62 1.05
C ILE A 23 2.18 -8.54 2.25
N TYR A 24 1.22 -8.76 3.16
CA TYR A 24 1.42 -9.68 4.30
C TYR A 24 1.64 -11.12 3.83
N THR A 25 0.83 -11.58 2.88
CA THR A 25 0.93 -12.92 2.32
C THR A 25 2.28 -13.11 1.64
N GLU A 26 2.66 -12.22 0.73
CA GLU A 26 3.92 -12.28 0.00
C GLU A 26 5.14 -12.22 0.93
N THR A 27 5.11 -11.30 1.92
CA THR A 27 6.20 -11.15 2.88
C THR A 27 6.38 -12.42 3.72
N TRP A 28 5.28 -13.01 4.19
CA TRP A 28 5.35 -14.23 4.97
C TRP A 28 5.84 -15.43 4.15
N GLU A 29 5.39 -15.54 2.90
CA GLU A 29 5.84 -16.58 1.97
C GLU A 29 7.33 -16.46 1.69
N TRP A 30 7.83 -15.25 1.41
CA TRP A 30 9.27 -15.01 1.26
C TRP A 30 10.06 -15.38 2.53
N LEU A 31 9.58 -14.99 3.72
CA LEU A 31 10.22 -15.37 4.99
C LEU A 31 10.22 -16.88 5.21
N LYS A 32 9.20 -17.59 4.72
CA LYS A 32 9.11 -19.05 4.76
C LYS A 32 10.12 -19.68 3.81
N GLU A 33 10.28 -19.16 2.59
CA GLU A 33 11.27 -19.63 1.62
C GLU A 33 12.70 -19.46 2.13
N VAL A 34 12.99 -18.35 2.80
CA VAL A 34 14.29 -18.10 3.45
C VAL A 34 14.47 -18.96 4.73
N GLY A 35 13.42 -19.60 5.24
CA GLY A 35 13.47 -20.48 6.40
C GLY A 35 13.50 -19.76 7.74
N VAL A 36 13.08 -18.49 7.79
CA VAL A 36 13.13 -17.65 9.00
C VAL A 36 11.76 -17.18 9.49
N SER A 37 10.66 -17.59 8.85
CA SER A 37 9.29 -17.17 9.21
C SER A 37 8.92 -17.41 10.68
N GLN A 38 9.50 -18.43 11.33
CA GLN A 38 9.27 -18.72 12.76
C GLN A 38 10.06 -17.81 13.71
N LYS A 39 11.06 -17.09 13.22
CA LYS A 39 11.89 -16.17 14.01
C LYS A 39 11.37 -14.73 13.98
N VAL A 40 10.40 -14.44 13.10
CA VAL A 40 9.84 -13.11 12.91
C VAL A 40 8.47 -13.05 13.57
N PRO A 41 8.26 -12.19 14.57
CA PRO A 41 6.95 -12.04 15.21
C PRO A 41 5.90 -11.53 14.22
N THR A 42 4.69 -12.11 14.26
CA THR A 42 3.56 -11.67 13.41
C THR A 42 3.34 -10.15 13.44
N PRO A 43 3.28 -9.47 14.61
CA PRO A 43 3.02 -8.03 14.65
C PRO A 43 4.07 -7.19 13.93
N LEU A 44 5.30 -7.71 13.75
CA LEU A 44 6.35 -7.02 12.99
C LEU A 44 6.04 -7.03 11.50
N ILE A 45 5.56 -8.17 10.97
CA ILE A 45 5.16 -8.31 9.57
C ILE A 45 3.95 -7.43 9.32
N GLU A 46 2.94 -7.47 10.19
CA GLU A 46 1.74 -6.63 10.06
C GLU A 46 2.05 -5.13 10.08
N ARG A 47 2.97 -4.70 10.93
CA ARG A 47 3.42 -3.29 10.94
C ARG A 47 4.13 -2.94 9.63
N TYR A 48 5.00 -3.80 9.13
CA TYR A 48 5.68 -3.61 7.86
C TYR A 48 4.66 -3.48 6.71
N THR A 49 3.67 -4.37 6.64
CA THR A 49 2.70 -4.41 5.54
C THR A 49 1.79 -3.19 5.55
N MET A 50 1.37 -2.73 6.73
CA MET A 50 0.64 -1.47 6.89
C MET A 50 1.45 -0.28 6.39
N CYS A 51 2.73 -0.19 6.77
CA CYS A 51 3.61 0.90 6.34
C CYS A 51 3.85 0.86 4.82
N ALA A 52 4.12 -0.32 4.25
CA ALA A 52 4.33 -0.51 2.83
C ALA A 52 3.09 -0.14 2.01
N ALA A 53 1.90 -0.62 2.41
CA ALA A 53 0.64 -0.29 1.74
C ALA A 53 0.35 1.22 1.76
N ARG A 54 0.63 1.90 2.88
CA ARG A 54 0.47 3.37 2.97
C ARG A 54 1.50 4.11 2.14
N TRP A 55 2.74 3.63 2.07
CA TRP A 55 3.75 4.21 1.21
C TRP A 55 3.35 4.12 -0.27
N ILE A 56 2.91 2.94 -0.75
CA ILE A 56 2.42 2.75 -2.13
C ILE A 56 1.27 3.73 -2.43
N GLN A 57 0.33 3.88 -1.50
CA GLN A 57 -0.75 4.85 -1.67
C GLN A 57 -0.25 6.29 -1.79
N CYS A 58 0.75 6.68 -1.00
CA CYS A 58 1.36 8.00 -1.13
C CYS A 58 2.03 8.18 -2.50
N GLU A 59 2.73 7.17 -3.01
CA GLU A 59 3.35 7.22 -4.34
C GLU A 59 2.31 7.30 -5.47
N GLU A 60 1.23 6.53 -5.38
CA GLU A 60 0.12 6.59 -6.34
C GLU A 60 -0.56 7.95 -6.35
N LEU A 61 -0.84 8.51 -5.16
CA LEU A 61 -1.44 9.84 -5.03
C LEU A 61 -0.50 10.89 -5.62
N THR A 62 0.79 10.86 -5.28
CA THR A 62 1.80 11.79 -5.81
C THR A 62 1.86 11.71 -7.33
N SER A 63 1.82 10.50 -7.89
CA SER A 63 1.83 10.27 -9.34
C SER A 63 0.55 10.75 -10.04
N LYS A 64 -0.62 10.63 -9.38
CA LYS A 64 -1.93 11.06 -9.92
C LYS A 64 -2.10 12.58 -9.86
N PHE A 65 -1.78 13.21 -8.73
CA PHE A 65 -1.89 14.67 -8.55
C PHE A 65 -0.92 15.45 -9.44
N HIS A 66 0.23 14.86 -9.79
CA HIS A 66 1.13 15.51 -10.74
C HIS A 66 0.51 15.77 -12.11
N LYS A 67 -0.57 15.08 -12.51
CA LYS A 67 -1.25 15.30 -13.81
C LYS A 67 -2.55 16.09 -13.70
N SER A 68 -3.34 15.90 -12.64
CA SER A 68 -4.64 16.56 -12.48
C SER A 68 -4.54 18.02 -12.06
N ASP A 69 -3.44 18.40 -11.40
CA ASP A 69 -3.27 19.75 -10.84
C ASP A 69 -2.52 20.69 -11.79
N GLN A 70 -2.29 20.25 -13.03
CA GLN A 70 -1.60 21.05 -14.03
C GLN A 70 -2.54 21.84 -14.92
N THR A 71 -3.85 21.62 -14.86
CA THR A 71 -4.81 22.42 -15.64
C THR A 71 -5.52 23.42 -14.75
N ASP A 72 -5.59 24.68 -15.17
CA ASP A 72 -6.38 25.71 -14.50
C ASP A 72 -7.90 25.41 -14.58
N VAL A 73 -8.73 26.27 -13.97
CA VAL A 73 -10.20 26.15 -14.01
C VAL A 73 -10.80 26.22 -15.42
N TYR A 74 -9.98 26.55 -16.43
CA TYR A 74 -10.35 26.65 -17.84
C TYR A 74 -9.75 25.51 -18.70
N GLY A 75 -8.98 24.60 -18.11
CA GLY A 75 -8.40 23.44 -18.80
C GLY A 75 -7.05 23.71 -19.48
N TYR A 76 -6.39 24.84 -19.22
CA TYR A 76 -5.05 25.12 -19.77
C TYR A 76 -3.96 24.55 -18.88
N ASN A 77 -2.97 23.88 -19.48
CA ASN A 77 -1.79 23.46 -18.73
C ASN A 77 -1.02 24.68 -18.22
N LEU A 78 -0.78 24.73 -16.91
CA LEU A 78 -0.02 25.76 -16.20
C LEU A 78 1.46 25.86 -16.64
N TRP A 79 1.95 24.90 -17.44
CA TRP A 79 3.31 24.86 -17.98
C TRP A 79 3.43 25.30 -19.45
N ASP A 80 2.31 25.58 -20.12
CA ASP A 80 2.25 26.05 -21.51
C ASP A 80 2.28 27.60 -21.63
N MET A 81 2.58 28.32 -20.53
CA MET A 81 2.77 29.78 -20.48
C MET A 81 4.23 30.21 -20.50
#